data_AF-A0A2W2BRZ5-F1
#
_entry.id   AF-A0A2W2BRZ5-F1
#
_cell.length_a   1.000
_cell.length_b   1.000
_cell.length_c   1.000
_cell.angle_alpha   90.00
_cell.angle_beta   90.00
_cell.angle_gamma   90.00
#
_symmetry.space_group_name_H-M   'P 1'
#
loop_
_entity.id
_entity.type
_entity.pdbx_description
1 polymer ?
#
loop_
_entity_poly.entity_id
_entity_poly.type
_entity_poly.pdbx_seq_one_letter_code
_entity_poly.pdbx_strand_id
1 'polypeptide(L)'
;MWDLETSPHATYTWGLFQQNVGLNQIEKPGEVICFAAQWADSKKVEFHSVHHDGKEAMLQAAWDLINEADALVSWNGKAFDSKTMNKEFLLAGMSPPAPIKEIDLMLAARKQFRLASNKLEFVSRALGLPGKVQHEGFQLWLDCMAGDEKAWARMKRYCIQDVKLLKPIYEKLLPWLPAHPNVNLYDGTEGCPKCGSDHVQKRGLKATNVSLFQQYQCQECKSWFQGGKRIAGVELRSA
;
A
#
# COMPACT_ATOMS: atom_id res chain seq x y z
N MET A 1 -0.05 0.61 -6.96
CA MET A 1 0.90 0.26 -5.86
C MET A 1 1.78 1.46 -5.62
N TRP A 2 2.06 1.80 -4.37
CA TRP A 2 2.84 3.00 -4.08
C TRP A 2 3.57 2.90 -2.74
N ASP A 3 4.57 3.74 -2.60
CA ASP A 3 5.42 3.91 -1.41
C ASP A 3 5.97 5.35 -1.41
N LEU A 4 6.22 5.91 -0.23
CA LEU A 4 6.80 7.25 -0.09
C LEU A 4 7.95 7.31 0.90
N GLU A 5 8.80 8.32 0.74
CA GLU A 5 9.89 8.62 1.65
C GLU A 5 9.69 9.97 2.31
N THR A 6 10.05 10.05 3.59
CA THR A 6 9.97 11.28 4.38
C THR A 6 11.33 11.70 4.89
N SER A 7 11.57 13.01 4.97
CA SER A 7 12.68 13.52 5.77
C SER A 7 12.45 13.22 7.26
N PRO A 8 13.53 13.00 8.02
CA PRO A 8 13.42 12.96 9.48
C PRO A 8 13.00 14.31 10.04
N HIS A 9 12.50 14.30 11.27
CA HIS A 9 12.33 15.54 12.03
C HIS A 9 13.73 16.06 12.40
N ALA A 10 14.00 17.34 12.13
CA ALA A 10 15.15 18.03 12.69
C ALA A 10 14.80 18.48 14.11
N THR A 11 15.57 18.03 15.09
CA THR A 11 15.27 18.24 16.51
C THR A 11 16.53 18.59 17.28
N TYR A 12 16.41 19.48 18.27
CA TYR A 12 17.48 19.81 19.20
C TYR A 12 17.39 18.96 20.47
N THR A 13 18.41 18.14 20.74
CA THR A 13 18.53 17.35 21.97
C THR A 13 19.88 17.58 22.65
N TRP A 14 19.91 17.52 23.98
CA TRP A 14 21.16 17.68 24.76
C TRP A 14 21.94 16.38 24.89
N GLY A 15 21.25 15.24 24.88
CA GLY A 15 21.84 13.90 24.97
C GLY A 15 21.49 13.04 23.77
N LEU A 16 22.12 11.86 23.71
CA LEU A 16 21.88 10.85 22.68
C LEU A 16 20.93 9.73 23.14
N PHE A 17 20.89 9.42 24.43
CA PHE A 17 20.17 8.27 24.97
C PHE A 17 18.87 8.66 25.68
N GLN A 18 17.79 7.91 25.42
CA GLN A 18 16.48 8.03 26.10
C GLN A 18 15.91 9.46 26.16
N GLN A 19 16.11 10.25 25.10
CA GLN A 19 15.54 11.58 25.00
C GLN A 19 14.08 11.49 24.53
N ASN A 20 13.16 12.09 25.27
CA ASN A 20 11.82 12.39 24.78
C ASN A 20 11.85 13.78 24.14
N VAL A 21 11.48 13.89 22.87
CA VAL A 21 11.52 15.18 22.14
C VAL A 21 10.21 15.93 22.37
N GLY A 22 10.29 17.08 23.05
CA GLY A 22 9.16 18.00 23.20
C GLY A 22 8.86 18.80 21.93
N LEU A 23 7.63 19.33 21.81
CA LEU A 23 7.21 20.11 20.64
C LEU A 23 8.11 21.32 20.38
N ASN A 24 8.58 21.99 21.45
CA ASN A 24 9.48 23.14 21.38
C ASN A 24 10.92 22.79 20.97
N GLN A 25 11.25 21.50 20.87
CA GLN A 25 12.56 21.01 20.42
C GLN A 25 12.56 20.65 18.93
N ILE A 26 11.41 20.66 18.27
CA ILE A 26 11.30 20.39 16.84
C ILE A 26 11.66 21.68 16.11
N GLU A 27 12.81 21.66 15.42
CA GLU A 27 13.22 22.74 14.53
C GLU A 27 12.45 22.67 13.21
N LYS A 28 12.41 21.47 12.61
CA LYS A 28 11.71 21.22 11.36
C LYS A 28 11.00 19.86 11.40
N PRO A 29 9.66 19.82 11.26
CA PRO A 29 8.93 18.57 11.11
C PRO A 29 9.33 17.83 9.84
N GLY A 30 9.26 16.50 9.87
CA GLY A 30 9.47 15.67 8.68
C GLY A 30 8.38 15.90 7.62
N GLU A 31 8.78 15.87 6.35
CA GLU A 31 7.92 16.06 5.19
C GLU A 31 8.13 14.97 4.14
N VAL A 32 7.15 14.76 3.27
CA VAL A 32 7.34 13.87 2.11
C VAL A 32 8.40 14.48 1.19
N ILE A 33 9.43 13.70 0.86
CA ILE A 33 10.52 14.13 -0.01
C ILE A 33 10.45 13.47 -1.40
N CYS A 34 9.87 12.27 -1.49
CA CYS A 34 9.54 11.63 -2.76
C CYS A 34 8.46 10.55 -2.58
N PHE A 35 7.88 10.13 -3.70
CA PHE A 35 7.08 8.91 -3.76
C PHE A 35 7.33 8.18 -5.09
N ALA A 36 7.03 6.89 -5.09
CA ALA A 36 6.99 6.09 -6.29
C ALA A 36 5.63 5.40 -6.40
N ALA A 37 5.18 5.18 -7.64
CA ALA A 37 3.92 4.49 -7.90
C ALA A 37 4.00 3.61 -9.16
N GLN A 38 3.25 2.51 -9.14
CA GLN A 38 3.13 1.58 -10.25
C GLN A 38 1.67 1.16 -10.41
N TRP A 39 1.12 1.40 -11.60
CA TRP A 39 -0.17 0.88 -12.04
C TRP A 39 -0.14 -0.65 -12.20
N ALA A 40 -1.25 -1.32 -11.93
CA ALA A 40 -1.31 -2.79 -11.86
C ALA A 40 -0.93 -3.46 -13.20
N ASP A 41 -1.37 -2.87 -14.29
CA ASP A 41 -1.19 -3.26 -15.70
C ASP A 41 0.10 -2.67 -16.32
N SER A 42 0.80 -1.77 -15.62
CA SER A 42 2.04 -1.16 -16.10
C SER A 42 3.29 -1.84 -15.54
N LYS A 43 4.34 -1.87 -16.37
CA LYS A 43 5.71 -2.21 -15.94
C LYS A 43 6.51 -0.98 -15.50
N LYS A 44 6.05 0.23 -15.88
CA LYS A 44 6.72 1.47 -15.56
C LYS A 44 6.40 1.86 -14.11
N VAL A 45 7.41 2.32 -13.41
CA VAL A 45 7.26 2.93 -12.08
C VAL A 45 7.46 4.43 -12.25
N GLU A 46 6.48 5.19 -11.83
CA GLU A 46 6.51 6.64 -11.75
C GLU A 46 7.23 7.03 -10.46
N PHE A 47 8.00 8.11 -10.52
CA PHE A 47 8.75 8.63 -9.38
C PHE A 47 8.74 10.14 -9.44
N HIS A 48 8.35 10.76 -8.34
CA HIS A 48 8.35 12.22 -8.19
C HIS A 48 9.02 12.59 -6.87
N SER A 49 9.74 13.71 -6.85
CA SER A 49 10.38 14.22 -5.64
C SER A 49 10.43 15.73 -5.59
N VAL A 50 10.61 16.24 -4.37
CA VAL A 50 10.83 17.69 -4.13
C VAL A 50 12.07 18.22 -4.85
N HIS A 51 13.04 17.34 -5.17
CA HIS A 51 14.29 17.68 -5.85
C HIS A 51 14.17 17.71 -7.37
N HIS A 52 13.47 16.74 -7.97
CA HIS A 52 13.38 16.65 -9.43
C HIS A 52 12.20 17.46 -9.98
N ASP A 53 11.08 17.53 -9.25
CA ASP A 53 9.83 18.13 -9.72
C ASP A 53 9.52 19.45 -8.99
N GLY A 54 10.01 19.59 -7.76
CA GLY A 54 9.53 20.61 -6.83
C GLY A 54 8.31 20.12 -6.03
N LYS A 55 8.11 20.71 -4.85
CA LYS A 55 7.09 20.23 -3.89
C LYS A 55 5.67 20.29 -4.45
N GLU A 56 5.29 21.42 -5.06
CA GLU A 56 3.93 21.60 -5.59
C GLU A 56 3.62 20.60 -6.71
N ALA A 57 4.53 20.41 -7.67
CA ALA A 57 4.35 19.47 -8.77
C ALA A 57 4.31 18.02 -8.27
N MET A 58 5.16 17.66 -7.30
CA MET A 58 5.12 16.34 -6.67
C MET A 58 3.78 16.07 -5.98
N LEU A 59 3.27 17.04 -5.21
CA LEU A 59 1.98 16.88 -4.53
C LEU A 59 0.82 16.80 -5.52
N GLN A 60 0.84 17.61 -6.58
CA GLN A 60 -0.17 17.53 -7.63
C GLN A 60 -0.17 16.16 -8.32
N ALA A 61 1.01 15.63 -8.68
CA ALA A 61 1.12 14.30 -9.27
C ALA A 61 0.59 13.19 -8.35
N ALA A 62 0.88 13.26 -7.04
CA ALA A 62 0.32 12.32 -6.07
C ALA A 62 -1.21 12.45 -5.98
N TRP A 63 -1.73 13.67 -5.96
CA TRP A 63 -3.16 13.94 -5.85
C TRP A 63 -3.93 13.42 -7.07
N ASP A 64 -3.43 13.68 -8.27
CA ASP A 64 -4.03 13.20 -9.52
C ASP A 64 -4.03 11.66 -9.57
N LEU A 65 -2.91 11.03 -9.23
CA LEU A 65 -2.78 9.57 -9.22
C LEU A 65 -3.76 8.91 -8.24
N ILE A 66 -3.94 9.49 -7.05
CA ILE A 66 -4.88 8.96 -6.05
C ILE A 66 -6.33 9.14 -6.53
N ASN A 67 -6.67 10.23 -7.22
CA ASN A 67 -8.01 10.43 -7.75
C ASN A 67 -8.34 9.51 -8.94
N GLU A 68 -7.34 9.15 -9.73
CA GLU A 68 -7.49 8.25 -10.86
C GLU A 68 -7.59 6.78 -10.43
N ALA A 69 -6.94 6.39 -9.33
CA ALA A 69 -6.86 5.00 -8.93
C ALA A 69 -8.17 4.45 -8.32
N ASP A 70 -8.52 3.21 -8.66
CA ASP A 70 -9.61 2.49 -7.98
C ASP A 70 -9.23 2.03 -6.57
N ALA A 71 -7.95 1.70 -6.40
CA ALA A 71 -7.39 1.23 -5.15
C ALA A 71 -5.89 1.53 -5.00
N LEU A 72 -5.47 1.85 -3.77
CA LEU A 72 -4.07 1.97 -3.41
C LEU A 72 -3.59 0.70 -2.71
N VAL A 73 -2.48 0.16 -3.20
CA VAL A 73 -1.80 -0.99 -2.58
C VAL A 73 -0.48 -0.51 -2.01
N SER A 74 -0.25 -0.77 -0.73
CA SER A 74 0.95 -0.34 0.00
C SER A 74 1.35 -1.35 1.08
N TRP A 75 2.55 -1.16 1.65
CA TRP A 75 2.96 -1.84 2.87
C TRP A 75 2.90 -0.84 4.04
N ASN A 76 1.93 -0.99 4.95
CA ASN A 76 1.69 -0.05 6.05
C ASN A 76 1.16 1.35 5.65
N GLY A 77 0.69 1.54 4.41
CA GLY A 77 0.28 2.87 3.95
C GLY A 77 -0.98 3.44 4.60
N LYS A 78 -1.88 2.60 5.14
CA LYS A 78 -3.04 3.11 5.90
C LYS A 78 -2.63 3.87 7.16
N ALA A 79 -1.56 3.40 7.81
CA ALA A 79 -1.06 4.00 9.03
C ALA A 79 0.01 5.05 8.78
N PHE A 80 0.67 5.01 7.62
CA PHE A 80 1.78 5.88 7.27
C PHE A 80 1.51 6.67 5.99
N ASP A 81 1.78 6.10 4.81
CA ASP A 81 1.81 6.78 3.50
C ASP A 81 0.60 7.71 3.26
N SER A 82 -0.62 7.17 3.35
CA SER A 82 -1.85 7.92 3.09
C SER A 82 -2.04 9.06 4.08
N LYS A 83 -1.71 8.86 5.37
CA LYS A 83 -1.81 9.91 6.39
C LYS A 83 -0.75 10.99 6.20
N THR A 84 0.48 10.57 5.88
CA THR A 84 1.59 11.47 5.63
C THR A 84 1.32 12.33 4.40
N MET A 85 0.83 11.74 3.31
CA MET A 85 0.49 12.48 2.10
C MET A 85 -0.72 13.40 2.31
N ASN A 86 -1.78 12.95 3.00
CA ASN A 86 -2.92 13.80 3.34
C ASN A 86 -2.51 15.01 4.20
N LYS A 87 -1.54 14.85 5.11
CA LYS A 87 -0.95 15.96 5.85
C LYS A 87 -0.26 16.96 4.90
N GLU A 88 0.50 16.50 3.90
CA GLU A 88 1.10 17.41 2.93
C GLU A 88 0.04 18.16 2.09
N PHE A 89 -1.01 17.47 1.63
CA PHE A 89 -2.12 18.10 0.92
C PHE A 89 -2.79 19.20 1.75
N LEU A 90 -3.07 18.90 3.03
CA LEU A 90 -3.65 19.86 3.97
C LEU A 90 -2.76 21.10 4.13
N LEU A 91 -1.45 20.90 4.34
CA LEU A 91 -0.50 21.99 4.53
C LEU A 91 -0.27 22.81 3.24
N ALA A 92 -0.46 22.20 2.08
CA ALA A 92 -0.43 22.87 0.78
C ALA A 92 -1.75 23.55 0.40
N GLY A 93 -2.79 23.48 1.25
CA GLY A 93 -4.10 24.06 0.96
C GLY A 93 -4.92 23.30 -0.09
N MET A 94 -4.53 22.07 -0.42
CA MET A 94 -5.26 21.20 -1.36
C MET A 94 -6.45 20.54 -0.66
N SER A 95 -7.52 20.28 -1.40
CA SER A 95 -8.62 19.43 -0.93
C SER A 95 -8.17 17.98 -0.77
N PRO A 96 -8.78 17.19 0.11
CA PRO A 96 -8.54 15.75 0.12
C PRO A 96 -8.83 15.14 -1.26
N PRO A 97 -8.07 14.11 -1.69
CA PRO A 97 -8.39 13.37 -2.90
C PRO A 97 -9.70 12.57 -2.72
N ALA A 98 -10.25 12.04 -3.81
CA ALA A 98 -11.45 11.22 -3.77
C ALA A 98 -11.28 10.01 -2.82
N PRO A 99 -12.36 9.58 -2.12
CA PRO A 99 -12.30 8.41 -1.26
C PRO A 99 -11.89 7.16 -2.04
N ILE A 100 -10.76 6.56 -1.64
CA ILE A 100 -10.15 5.42 -2.34
C ILE A 100 -10.14 4.14 -1.50
N LYS A 101 -10.15 2.98 -2.16
CA LYS A 101 -9.98 1.70 -1.47
C LYS A 101 -8.51 1.44 -1.18
N GLU A 102 -8.15 1.40 0.10
CA GLU A 102 -6.79 1.07 0.50
C GLU A 102 -6.61 -0.42 0.84
N ILE A 103 -5.64 -1.06 0.18
CA ILE A 103 -5.20 -2.44 0.37
C ILE A 103 -3.83 -2.41 1.05
N ASP A 104 -3.85 -2.52 2.38
CA ASP A 104 -2.62 -2.56 3.19
C ASP A 104 -2.15 -4.01 3.39
N LEU A 105 -1.04 -4.35 2.75
CA LEU A 105 -0.47 -5.69 2.77
C LEU A 105 0.09 -6.09 4.13
N MET A 106 0.58 -5.13 4.91
CA MET A 106 1.10 -5.41 6.24
C MET A 106 -0.04 -5.79 7.19
N LEU A 107 -1.17 -5.09 7.12
CA LEU A 107 -2.35 -5.44 7.92
C LEU A 107 -2.92 -6.81 7.53
N ALA A 108 -2.96 -7.12 6.23
CA ALA A 108 -3.36 -8.44 5.76
C ALA A 108 -2.41 -9.53 6.29
N ALA A 109 -1.09 -9.32 6.20
CA ALA A 109 -0.10 -10.27 6.70
C ALA A 109 -0.25 -10.50 8.21
N ARG A 110 -0.40 -9.44 9.00
CA ARG A 110 -0.60 -9.51 10.46
C ARG A 110 -1.87 -10.26 10.86
N LYS A 111 -2.93 -10.13 10.06
CA LYS A 111 -4.20 -10.79 10.33
C LYS A 111 -4.15 -12.28 9.99
N GLN A 112 -3.43 -12.65 8.94
CA GLN A 112 -3.45 -14.01 8.40
C GLN A 112 -2.30 -14.90 8.90
N PHE A 113 -1.18 -14.31 9.32
CA PHE A 113 0.04 -15.06 9.60
C PHE A 113 0.70 -14.64 10.92
N ARG A 114 1.35 -15.61 11.56
CA ARG A 114 2.22 -15.40 12.73
C ARG A 114 3.69 -15.37 12.29
N LEU A 115 4.09 -14.33 11.58
CA LEU A 115 5.48 -14.11 11.17
C LEU A 115 6.34 -13.58 12.32
N ALA A 116 7.63 -13.87 12.33
CA ALA A 116 8.55 -13.36 13.36
C ALA A 116 8.75 -11.83 13.28
N SER A 117 8.55 -11.23 12.09
CA SER A 117 8.57 -9.78 11.88
C SER A 117 7.64 -9.39 10.73
N ASN A 118 7.05 -8.19 10.84
CA ASN A 118 6.23 -7.59 9.79
C ASN A 118 6.99 -6.51 9.00
N LYS A 119 8.31 -6.47 9.11
CA LYS A 119 9.14 -5.63 8.23
C LYS A 119 9.06 -6.19 6.81
N LEU A 120 8.87 -5.33 5.82
CA LEU A 120 8.76 -5.69 4.40
C LEU A 120 9.94 -6.57 3.94
N GLU A 121 11.16 -6.27 4.38
CA GLU A 121 12.36 -7.11 4.11
C GLU A 121 12.23 -8.54 4.65
N PHE A 122 11.71 -8.71 5.87
CA PHE A 122 11.53 -10.04 6.45
C PHE A 122 10.45 -10.83 5.70
N VAL A 123 9.31 -10.20 5.41
CA VAL A 123 8.20 -10.86 4.73
C VAL A 123 8.56 -11.23 3.30
N SER A 124 9.22 -10.32 2.57
CA SER A 124 9.69 -10.62 1.20
C SER A 124 10.63 -11.82 1.16
N ARG A 125 11.62 -11.90 2.05
CA ARG A 125 12.50 -13.08 2.16
C ARG A 125 11.74 -14.35 2.52
N ALA A 126 10.83 -14.28 3.49
CA ALA A 126 10.00 -15.42 3.90
C ALA A 126 9.13 -15.96 2.76
N LEU A 127 8.76 -15.10 1.80
CA LEU A 127 8.00 -15.45 0.59
C LEU A 127 8.89 -15.94 -0.58
N GLY A 128 10.20 -16.05 -0.37
CA GLY A 128 11.18 -16.47 -1.39
C GLY A 128 11.49 -15.38 -2.43
N LEU A 129 11.28 -14.10 -2.09
CA LEU A 129 11.58 -12.96 -2.96
C LEU A 129 12.97 -12.39 -2.65
N PRO A 130 13.62 -11.70 -3.62
CA PRO A 130 14.99 -11.18 -3.48
C PRO A 130 15.22 -10.20 -2.30
N GLY A 131 14.16 -9.74 -1.63
CA GLY A 131 14.24 -8.85 -0.48
C GLY A 131 14.50 -7.39 -0.86
N LYS A 132 14.64 -6.53 0.16
CA LYS A 132 15.10 -5.15 -0.03
C LYS A 132 16.63 -5.13 -0.21
N VAL A 133 17.12 -4.25 -1.09
CA VAL A 133 18.54 -3.89 -1.13
C VAL A 133 18.85 -3.05 0.12
N GLN A 134 19.93 -3.40 0.83
CA GLN A 134 20.37 -2.59 1.96
C GLN A 134 20.87 -1.23 1.46
N HIS A 135 20.46 -0.16 2.13
CA HIS A 135 20.93 1.20 1.88
C HIS A 135 21.90 1.64 2.98
N GLU A 136 22.57 2.77 2.76
CA GLU A 136 23.57 3.41 3.64
C GLU A 136 23.00 3.95 4.96
N GLY A 137 21.84 3.44 5.39
CA GLY A 137 21.14 3.89 6.59
C GLY A 137 20.68 5.35 6.49
N PHE A 138 20.64 6.01 7.64
CA PHE A 138 20.14 7.38 7.83
C PHE A 138 20.88 8.44 6.99
N GLN A 139 22.16 8.19 6.65
CA GLN A 139 22.99 9.14 5.92
C GLN A 139 22.42 9.50 4.55
N LEU A 140 21.77 8.55 3.87
CA LEU A 140 21.15 8.79 2.56
C LEU A 140 20.12 9.93 2.61
N TRP A 141 19.34 10.03 3.69
CA TRP A 141 18.34 11.10 3.86
C TRP A 141 19.01 12.45 4.09
N LEU A 142 20.07 12.49 4.91
CA LEU A 142 20.84 13.71 5.16
C LEU A 142 21.47 14.24 3.86
N ASP A 143 22.07 13.37 3.06
CA ASP A 143 22.68 13.74 1.79
C ASP A 143 21.63 14.26 0.79
N CYS A 144 20.43 13.65 0.74
CA CYS A 144 19.32 14.15 -0.08
C CYS A 144 18.85 15.53 0.40
N MET A 145 18.74 15.75 1.71
CA MET A 145 18.38 17.04 2.30
C MET A 145 19.44 18.12 2.04
N ALA A 146 20.70 17.72 1.87
CA ALA A 146 21.80 18.59 1.47
C ALA A 146 21.87 18.86 -0.05
N GLY A 147 20.97 18.26 -0.85
CA GLY A 147 20.92 18.44 -2.31
C GLY A 147 21.94 17.61 -3.10
N ASP A 148 22.49 16.53 -2.53
CA ASP A 148 23.43 15.67 -3.26
C ASP A 148 22.72 14.86 -4.36
N GLU A 149 23.11 15.11 -5.62
CA GLU A 149 22.54 14.45 -6.80
C GLU A 149 22.73 12.92 -6.82
N LYS A 150 23.88 12.42 -6.33
CA LYS A 150 24.13 10.98 -6.26
C LYS A 150 23.28 10.33 -5.16
N ALA A 151 23.07 11.03 -4.04
CA ALA A 151 22.12 10.60 -3.02
C ALA A 151 20.70 10.55 -3.57
N TRP A 152 20.24 11.58 -4.29
CA TRP A 152 18.93 11.58 -4.94
C TRP A 152 18.76 10.46 -5.97
N ALA A 153 19.79 10.18 -6.75
CA ALA A 153 19.78 9.04 -7.67
C ALA A 153 19.68 7.69 -6.94
N ARG A 154 20.32 7.56 -5.76
CA ARG A 154 20.18 6.37 -4.88
C ARG A 154 18.78 6.29 -4.28
N MET A 155 18.25 7.40 -3.76
CA MET A 155 16.91 7.49 -3.17
C MET A 155 15.83 7.12 -4.19
N LYS A 156 15.95 7.61 -5.43
CA LYS A 156 15.06 7.24 -6.53
C LYS A 156 15.05 5.73 -6.80
N ARG A 157 16.24 5.11 -6.87
CA ARG A 157 16.34 3.65 -7.07
C ARG A 157 15.73 2.88 -5.90
N TYR A 158 15.95 3.35 -4.68
CA TYR A 158 15.42 2.75 -3.46
C TYR A 158 13.87 2.73 -3.46
N CYS A 159 13.25 3.90 -3.58
CA CYS A 159 11.80 4.04 -3.56
C CYS A 159 11.13 3.26 -4.71
N ILE A 160 11.70 3.31 -5.93
CA ILE A 160 11.22 2.51 -7.07
C ILE A 160 11.32 1.00 -6.79
N GLN A 161 12.40 0.55 -6.15
CA GLN A 161 12.59 -0.86 -5.86
C GLN A 161 11.56 -1.38 -4.86
N ASP A 162 11.22 -0.58 -3.84
CA ASP A 162 10.22 -0.96 -2.85
C ASP A 162 8.84 -1.13 -3.48
N VAL A 163 8.43 -0.23 -4.37
CA VAL A 163 7.19 -0.39 -5.16
C VAL A 163 7.24 -1.64 -6.04
N LYS A 164 8.36 -1.91 -6.71
CA LYS A 164 8.52 -3.13 -7.52
C LYS A 164 8.41 -4.40 -6.68
N LEU A 165 8.85 -4.36 -5.43
CA LEU A 165 8.77 -5.49 -4.50
C LEU A 165 7.33 -5.71 -4.01
N LEU A 166 6.50 -4.66 -3.94
CA LEU A 166 5.09 -4.77 -3.55
C LEU A 166 4.29 -5.66 -4.50
N LYS A 167 4.54 -5.62 -5.82
CA LYS A 167 3.78 -6.40 -6.80
C LYS A 167 3.82 -7.92 -6.57
N PRO A 168 4.99 -8.58 -6.54
CA PRO A 168 5.05 -10.03 -6.30
C PRO A 168 4.58 -10.41 -4.88
N ILE A 169 4.67 -9.50 -3.89
CA ILE A 169 4.10 -9.73 -2.56
C ILE A 169 2.57 -9.70 -2.63
N TYR A 170 2.01 -8.66 -3.24
CA TYR A 170 0.57 -8.52 -3.45
C TYR A 170 -0.01 -9.75 -4.14
N GLU A 171 0.64 -10.24 -5.21
CA GLU A 171 0.21 -11.44 -5.94
C GLU A 171 0.19 -12.69 -5.03
N LYS A 172 1.24 -12.90 -4.22
CA LYS A 172 1.29 -14.00 -3.24
C LYS A 172 0.25 -13.86 -2.12
N LEU A 173 -0.05 -12.63 -1.71
CA LEU A 173 -1.00 -12.34 -0.63
C LEU A 173 -2.45 -12.23 -1.11
N LEU A 174 -2.70 -12.05 -2.41
CA LEU A 174 -4.01 -11.83 -3.00
C LEU A 174 -5.08 -12.83 -2.52
N PRO A 175 -4.85 -14.16 -2.55
CA PRO A 175 -5.81 -15.12 -1.99
C PRO A 175 -6.12 -14.94 -0.51
N TRP A 176 -5.18 -14.41 0.27
CA TRP A 176 -5.28 -14.20 1.71
C TRP A 176 -5.89 -12.84 2.08
N LEU A 177 -6.05 -11.91 1.13
CA LEU A 177 -6.64 -10.60 1.42
C LEU A 177 -8.11 -10.76 1.90
N PRO A 178 -8.45 -10.37 3.13
CA PRO A 178 -9.79 -10.58 3.68
C PRO A 178 -10.84 -9.67 3.02
N ALA A 179 -10.41 -8.49 2.56
CA ALA A 179 -11.20 -7.53 1.82
C ALA A 179 -10.35 -7.07 0.63
N HIS A 180 -10.92 -7.19 -0.56
CA HIS A 180 -10.33 -6.73 -1.81
C HIS A 180 -11.46 -6.11 -2.64
N PRO A 181 -11.24 -4.97 -3.33
CA PRO A 181 -12.21 -4.45 -4.28
C PRO A 181 -12.61 -5.54 -5.27
N ASN A 182 -13.90 -5.63 -5.59
CA ASN A 182 -14.34 -6.59 -6.59
C ASN A 182 -13.93 -6.05 -7.97
N VAL A 183 -12.85 -6.59 -8.56
CA VAL A 183 -12.29 -6.09 -9.83
C VAL A 183 -13.29 -6.16 -10.98
N ASN A 184 -14.23 -7.11 -10.92
CA ASN A 184 -15.33 -7.24 -11.87
C ASN A 184 -16.21 -5.97 -11.96
N LEU A 185 -16.28 -5.17 -10.89
CA LEU A 185 -17.06 -3.92 -10.87
C LEU A 185 -16.38 -2.77 -11.60
N TYR A 186 -15.07 -2.88 -11.83
CA TYR A 186 -14.24 -1.83 -12.44
C TYR A 186 -13.90 -2.21 -13.88
N ASP A 187 -13.55 -3.48 -14.11
CA ASP A 187 -13.07 -3.97 -15.41
C ASP A 187 -14.21 -4.52 -16.31
N GLY A 188 -15.44 -4.61 -15.80
CA GLY A 188 -16.57 -5.21 -16.52
C GLY A 188 -16.42 -6.71 -16.80
N THR A 189 -15.58 -7.40 -16.02
CA THR A 189 -15.35 -8.85 -16.14
C THR A 189 -16.35 -9.66 -15.32
N GLU A 190 -16.60 -10.92 -15.70
CA GLU A 190 -17.48 -11.83 -14.96
C GLU A 190 -16.70 -13.06 -14.47
N GLY A 191 -15.87 -12.87 -13.44
CA GLY A 191 -14.97 -13.92 -12.95
C GLY A 191 -14.68 -13.85 -11.46
N CYS A 192 -13.46 -14.24 -11.10
CA CYS A 192 -12.96 -14.14 -9.74
C CYS A 192 -12.96 -12.68 -9.29
N PRO A 193 -13.60 -12.32 -8.16
CA PRO A 193 -13.71 -10.94 -7.72
C PRO A 193 -12.37 -10.30 -7.34
N LYS A 194 -11.28 -11.06 -7.23
CA LYS A 194 -9.97 -10.52 -6.86
C LYS A 194 -9.04 -10.28 -8.05
N CYS A 195 -9.14 -11.10 -9.10
CA CYS A 195 -8.20 -11.05 -10.23
C CYS A 195 -8.87 -11.08 -11.61
N GLY A 196 -10.21 -11.08 -11.67
CA GLY A 196 -10.97 -11.01 -12.93
C GLY A 196 -11.01 -12.31 -13.73
N SER A 197 -10.18 -13.31 -13.39
CA SER A 197 -10.12 -14.57 -14.13
C SER A 197 -11.45 -15.34 -14.10
N ASP A 198 -11.89 -15.79 -15.26
CA ASP A 198 -13.03 -16.67 -15.49
C ASP A 198 -12.73 -18.15 -15.16
N HIS A 199 -11.47 -18.51 -14.96
CA HIS A 199 -11.03 -19.86 -14.60
C HIS A 199 -11.34 -20.17 -13.14
N VAL A 200 -12.61 -20.43 -12.87
CA VAL A 200 -13.16 -20.63 -11.52
C VAL A 200 -13.88 -21.97 -11.43
N GLN A 201 -13.76 -22.62 -10.28
CA GLN A 201 -14.38 -23.91 -10.04
C GLN A 201 -15.43 -23.82 -8.93
N LYS A 202 -16.63 -24.36 -9.18
CA LYS A 202 -17.66 -24.55 -8.14
C LYS A 202 -17.15 -25.53 -7.08
N ARG A 203 -17.21 -25.13 -5.82
CA ARG A 203 -16.68 -25.89 -4.67
C ARG A 203 -17.66 -25.81 -3.49
N GLY A 204 -18.64 -26.72 -3.46
CA GLY A 204 -19.59 -26.82 -2.34
C GLY A 204 -20.45 -25.56 -2.14
N LEU A 205 -20.94 -25.38 -0.92
CA LEU A 205 -21.78 -24.24 -0.53
C LEU A 205 -21.12 -23.47 0.61
N LYS A 206 -21.26 -22.14 0.59
CA LYS A 206 -20.86 -21.29 1.71
C LYS A 206 -22.09 -20.78 2.43
N ALA A 207 -22.14 -21.07 3.72
CA ALA A 207 -23.13 -20.51 4.63
C ALA A 207 -22.67 -19.14 5.16
N THR A 208 -23.62 -18.23 5.24
CA THR A 208 -23.58 -17.01 6.05
C THR A 208 -24.58 -17.18 7.20
N ASN A 209 -24.68 -16.21 8.11
CA ASN A 209 -25.59 -16.29 9.25
C ASN A 209 -27.05 -16.55 8.88
N VAL A 210 -27.48 -16.11 7.68
CA VAL A 210 -28.90 -16.17 7.27
C VAL A 210 -29.12 -16.74 5.87
N SER A 211 -28.06 -17.14 5.14
CA SER A 211 -28.16 -17.50 3.72
C SER A 211 -27.08 -18.47 3.26
N LEU A 212 -27.42 -19.34 2.31
CA LEU A 212 -26.52 -20.25 1.60
C LEU A 212 -26.24 -19.72 0.19
N PHE A 213 -24.97 -19.76 -0.21
CA PHE A 213 -24.49 -19.33 -1.53
C PHE A 213 -23.61 -20.40 -2.17
N GLN A 214 -23.53 -20.41 -3.51
CA GLN A 214 -22.56 -21.23 -4.21
C GLN A 214 -21.15 -20.74 -3.86
N GLN A 215 -20.27 -21.64 -3.43
CA GLN A 215 -18.86 -21.33 -3.19
C GLN A 215 -18.02 -21.68 -4.41
N TYR A 216 -16.98 -20.88 -4.63
CA TYR A 216 -16.05 -21.00 -5.74
C TYR A 216 -14.60 -20.89 -5.26
N GLN A 217 -13.70 -21.51 -6.01
CA GLN A 217 -12.26 -21.29 -5.92
C GLN A 217 -11.73 -20.88 -7.29
N CYS A 218 -11.04 -19.74 -7.35
CA CYS A 218 -10.30 -19.34 -8.54
C CYS A 218 -9.10 -20.26 -8.76
N GLN A 219 -8.90 -20.73 -9.99
CA GLN A 219 -7.78 -21.59 -10.34
C GLN A 219 -6.51 -20.81 -10.73
N GLU A 220 -6.61 -19.51 -10.98
CA GLU A 220 -5.45 -18.62 -11.18
C GLU A 220 -4.90 -18.12 -9.85
N CYS A 221 -5.59 -17.16 -9.20
CA CYS A 221 -5.10 -16.55 -7.96
C CYS A 221 -5.37 -17.36 -6.69
N LYS A 222 -5.99 -18.54 -6.80
CA LYS A 222 -6.33 -19.46 -5.68
C LYS A 222 -7.28 -18.89 -4.63
N SER A 223 -7.89 -17.73 -4.89
CA SER A 223 -8.84 -17.08 -3.99
C SER A 223 -10.13 -17.89 -3.85
N TRP A 224 -10.65 -17.94 -2.63
CA TRP A 224 -11.98 -18.44 -2.32
C TRP A 224 -13.00 -17.30 -2.28
N PHE A 225 -14.17 -17.51 -2.87
CA PHE A 225 -15.27 -16.53 -2.88
C PHE A 225 -16.63 -17.22 -3.02
N GLN A 226 -17.72 -16.44 -2.93
CA GLN A 226 -19.08 -16.94 -3.12
C GLN A 226 -19.77 -16.19 -4.27
N GLY A 227 -20.75 -16.81 -4.91
CA GLY A 227 -21.59 -16.17 -5.90
C GLY A 227 -22.58 -15.17 -5.28
N GLY A 228 -23.08 -14.23 -6.07
CA GLY A 228 -24.04 -13.22 -5.62
C GLY A 228 -25.48 -13.74 -5.49
N LYS A 229 -25.83 -14.84 -6.16
CA LYS A 229 -27.18 -15.41 -6.10
C LYS A 229 -27.37 -16.25 -4.84
N ARG A 230 -28.30 -15.84 -3.98
CA ARG A 230 -28.76 -16.62 -2.81
C ARG A 230 -29.41 -17.93 -3.29
N ILE A 231 -28.97 -19.06 -2.74
CA ILE A 231 -29.53 -20.40 -3.02
C ILE A 231 -30.66 -20.71 -2.06
N ALA A 232 -30.44 -20.47 -0.77
CA ALA A 232 -31.42 -20.65 0.29
C ALA A 232 -31.17 -19.64 1.41
N GLY A 233 -32.16 -19.41 2.28
CA GLY A 233 -32.02 -18.56 3.46
C GLY A 233 -33.05 -18.90 4.53
N VAL A 234 -32.83 -18.37 5.72
CA VAL A 234 -33.77 -18.48 6.84
C VAL A 234 -34.45 -17.14 7.06
N GLU A 235 -35.78 -17.17 7.21
CA GLU A 235 -36.57 -15.99 7.57
C GLU A 235 -36.63 -15.87 9.10
N LEU A 236 -36.34 -14.67 9.63
CA LEU A 236 -36.55 -14.38 11.04
C LEU A 236 -38.06 -14.29 11.27
N ARG A 237 -38.64 -15.27 11.96
CA ARG A 237 -40.03 -15.19 12.38
C ARG A 237 -40.11 -14.25 13.59
N SER A 238 -40.73 -13.09 13.43
CA SER A 238 -41.20 -12.30 14.58
C SER A 238 -42.36 -13.03 15.23
N ALA A 239 -42.29 -13.24 16.55
CA ALA A 239 -43.41 -13.73 17.36
C ALA A 239 -44.46 -12.62 17.54
#